data_AF-A0A2H6ISK8-F1
#
_entry.id   AF-A0A2H6ISK8-F1
#
_cell.length_a   1.000
_cell.length_b   1.000
_cell.length_c   1.000
_cell.angle_alpha   90.00
_cell.angle_beta   90.00
_cell.angle_gamma   90.00
#
_symmetry.space_group_name_H-M   'P 1'
#
loop_
_entity.id
_entity.type
_entity.pdbx_description
1 polymer ?
#
loop_
_entity_poly.entity_id
_entity_poly.type
_entity_poly.pdbx_seq_one_letter_code
_entity_poly.pdbx_strand_id
1 'polypeptide(L)'
;MDEIFGRKHFVANVVWQKRTSPDMRATIGAGHDHILVFALDIDKFKQIVKPLEKTDEQKRTYKNTDNDPRGSWVSSDFTAQGYRPNQMYKITTPGGNEYYPPEGRCWKNIESVYLKLFEEGRMWFGNNGNGVPRRKTYLAESLGQTAWTWWTNAEVGHTQEAKKEIISLFSSSNAFDTPKPERLIKRIVDLTTSEQDIILDSFLGSGTTAAVAHKMNRKWIGIELGEHCNTHCLPRLKKVVDGTDQGGISKAMNWQGGGGFKYFYLAPSLLKQDKYDNWIIDERYNADMLAAAMAKHEGFKFSPDESVYWKQGRSTEKDYIFTTTNFVTVKELDRIHDDMKPDESLLICCKSFSKACADRYANITVKKIPNMLLGRCEFGKEDYSLNIVSMPVDPDAPEFVPAGPPEKTKKKRESKEPTLFHTGDE
;
A
#
# COMPACT_ATOMS: atom_id res chain seq x y z
N MET A 1 -12.21 -15.38 1.28
CA MET A 1 -12.07 -14.21 2.19
C MET A 1 -12.67 -14.51 3.56
N ASP A 2 -13.96 -14.81 3.67
CA ASP A 2 -14.58 -15.14 4.98
C ASP A 2 -13.92 -16.33 5.68
N GLU A 3 -13.44 -17.34 4.95
CA GLU A 3 -12.67 -18.46 5.50
C GLU A 3 -11.31 -18.04 6.10
N ILE A 4 -10.61 -17.10 5.45
CA ILE A 4 -9.27 -16.66 5.84
C ILE A 4 -9.35 -15.65 6.99
N PHE A 5 -10.19 -14.62 6.85
CA PHE A 5 -10.28 -13.52 7.80
C PHE A 5 -11.36 -13.73 8.85
N GLY A 6 -12.40 -14.52 8.57
CA GLY A 6 -13.61 -14.63 9.39
C GLY A 6 -14.67 -13.59 9.02
N ARG A 7 -15.94 -14.02 8.94
CA ARG A 7 -17.08 -13.15 8.57
C ARG A 7 -17.19 -11.88 9.42
N LYS A 8 -16.79 -11.94 10.69
CA LYS A 8 -16.79 -10.81 11.63
C LYS A 8 -15.85 -9.67 11.23
N HIS A 9 -14.94 -9.89 10.27
CA HIS A 9 -14.00 -8.89 9.76
C HIS A 9 -14.48 -8.23 8.46
N PHE A 10 -15.59 -8.69 7.89
CA PHE A 10 -16.20 -8.06 6.73
C PHE A 10 -16.80 -6.72 7.11
N VAL A 11 -16.36 -5.65 6.43
CA VAL A 11 -16.84 -4.28 6.65
C VAL A 11 -17.95 -3.96 5.68
N ALA A 12 -17.67 -4.07 4.37
CA ALA A 12 -18.59 -3.66 3.33
C ALA A 12 -18.22 -4.26 1.96
N ASN A 13 -19.22 -4.34 1.08
CA ASN A 13 -19.02 -4.53 -0.36
C ASN A 13 -19.32 -3.19 -1.03
N VAL A 14 -18.29 -2.55 -1.55
CA VAL A 14 -18.42 -1.31 -2.31
C VAL A 14 -18.62 -1.67 -3.79
N VAL A 15 -19.62 -1.09 -4.40
CA VAL A 15 -19.96 -1.23 -5.81
C VAL A 15 -19.47 0.01 -6.55
N TRP A 16 -18.54 -0.20 -7.48
CA TRP A 16 -17.96 0.86 -8.30
C TRP A 16 -18.51 0.80 -9.72
N GLN A 17 -19.14 1.88 -10.17
CA GLN A 17 -19.62 2.02 -11.54
C GLN A 17 -18.45 2.22 -12.52
N LYS A 18 -18.09 1.17 -13.26
CA LYS A 18 -16.91 1.15 -14.14
C LYS A 18 -17.16 1.66 -15.56
N ARG A 19 -18.42 1.80 -15.96
CA ARG A 19 -18.84 2.24 -17.31
C ARG A 19 -19.66 3.53 -17.25
N THR A 20 -19.59 4.33 -18.31
CA THR A 20 -20.37 5.56 -18.48
C THR A 20 -21.70 5.35 -19.21
N SER A 21 -21.79 4.34 -20.06
CA SER A 21 -23.00 3.97 -20.80
C SER A 21 -23.30 2.47 -20.70
N PRO A 22 -24.58 2.07 -20.81
CA PRO A 22 -24.98 0.66 -20.91
C PRO A 22 -24.40 -0.04 -22.14
N ASP A 23 -24.20 -1.36 -22.06
CA ASP A 23 -23.86 -2.17 -23.23
C ASP A 23 -25.14 -2.51 -24.01
N MET A 24 -25.33 -1.89 -25.18
CA MET A 24 -26.54 -2.10 -25.98
C MET A 24 -26.69 -3.53 -26.50
N ARG A 25 -25.62 -4.35 -26.46
CA ARG A 25 -25.64 -5.75 -26.92
C ARG A 25 -26.00 -6.74 -25.82
N ALA A 26 -25.95 -6.31 -24.55
CA ALA A 26 -26.22 -7.19 -23.42
C ALA A 26 -27.71 -7.10 -23.03
N THR A 27 -28.33 -8.24 -22.74
CA THR A 27 -29.67 -8.27 -22.14
C THR A 27 -29.68 -7.57 -20.77
N ILE A 28 -28.63 -7.80 -19.97
CA ILE A 28 -28.33 -7.07 -18.72
C ILE A 28 -26.82 -6.82 -18.68
N GLY A 29 -26.40 -5.57 -18.86
CA GLY A 29 -24.98 -5.21 -18.94
C GLY A 29 -24.32 -5.03 -17.57
N ALA A 30 -23.13 -5.59 -17.39
CA ALA A 30 -22.31 -5.37 -16.19
C ALA A 30 -21.75 -3.94 -16.15
N GLY A 31 -22.45 -3.05 -15.43
CA GLY A 31 -22.09 -1.64 -15.27
C GLY A 31 -21.11 -1.35 -14.14
N HIS A 32 -20.84 -2.32 -13.27
CA HIS A 32 -20.06 -2.13 -12.05
C HIS A 32 -19.09 -3.29 -11.77
N ASP A 33 -18.16 -3.05 -10.84
CA ASP A 33 -17.30 -4.04 -10.17
C ASP A 33 -17.45 -3.93 -8.65
N HIS A 34 -16.94 -4.94 -7.94
CA HIS A 34 -16.99 -5.03 -6.48
C HIS A 34 -15.62 -4.76 -5.85
N ILE A 35 -15.62 -4.05 -4.74
CA ILE A 35 -14.47 -3.81 -3.88
C ILE A 35 -14.87 -4.28 -2.48
N LEU A 36 -14.34 -5.43 -2.09
CA LEU A 36 -14.62 -6.03 -0.79
C LEU A 36 -13.67 -5.45 0.26
N VAL A 37 -14.24 -4.91 1.34
CA VAL A 37 -13.49 -4.28 2.43
C VAL A 37 -13.52 -5.19 3.65
N PHE A 38 -12.34 -5.56 4.13
CA PHE A 38 -12.14 -6.33 5.35
C PHE A 38 -11.22 -5.56 6.29
N ALA A 39 -11.46 -5.68 7.59
CA ALA A 39 -10.63 -5.07 8.63
C ALA A 39 -10.29 -6.10 9.71
N LEU A 40 -9.00 -6.23 10.04
CA LEU A 40 -8.55 -7.08 11.15
C LEU A 40 -9.13 -6.64 12.50
N ASP A 41 -9.43 -5.36 12.67
CA ASP A 41 -10.12 -4.82 13.82
C ASP A 41 -11.13 -3.77 13.33
N ILE A 42 -12.42 -4.11 13.42
CA ILE A 42 -13.50 -3.25 12.95
C ILE A 42 -13.63 -1.98 13.80
N ASP A 43 -13.34 -2.06 15.10
CA ASP A 43 -13.52 -0.90 15.97
C ASP A 43 -12.38 0.11 15.78
N LYS A 44 -11.15 -0.37 15.55
CA LYS A 44 -10.06 0.49 15.05
C LYS A 44 -10.37 1.04 13.66
N PHE A 45 -10.90 0.23 12.76
CA PHE A 45 -11.30 0.69 11.42
C PHE A 45 -12.28 1.86 11.49
N LYS A 46 -13.34 1.77 12.31
CA LYS A 46 -14.31 2.87 12.51
C LYS A 46 -13.68 4.16 13.03
N GLN A 47 -12.59 4.07 13.79
CA GLN A 47 -11.89 5.24 14.33
C GLN A 47 -10.96 5.91 13.31
N ILE A 48 -10.35 5.13 12.42
CA ILE A 48 -9.41 5.67 11.41
C ILE A 48 -10.10 6.13 10.13
N VAL A 49 -11.30 5.60 9.83
CA VAL A 49 -11.98 5.93 8.58
C VAL A 49 -12.29 7.42 8.53
N LYS A 50 -11.74 8.07 7.50
CA LYS A 50 -11.89 9.50 7.31
C LYS A 50 -13.19 9.80 6.58
N PRO A 51 -13.93 10.83 6.99
CA PRO A 51 -15.06 11.31 6.22
C PRO A 51 -14.57 11.94 4.91
N LEU A 52 -15.37 11.83 3.86
CA LEU A 52 -15.08 12.49 2.59
C LEU A 52 -15.26 13.99 2.73
N GLU A 53 -14.38 14.75 2.09
CA GLU A 53 -14.56 16.19 1.96
C GLU A 53 -15.85 16.52 1.21
N LYS A 54 -16.46 17.64 1.59
CA LYS A 54 -17.65 18.14 0.89
C LYS A 54 -17.26 18.63 -0.50
N THR A 55 -18.09 18.31 -1.48
CA THR A 55 -17.94 18.84 -2.84
C THR A 55 -18.16 20.35 -2.85
N ASP A 56 -17.62 21.05 -3.85
CA ASP A 56 -17.82 22.50 -3.97
C ASP A 56 -19.29 22.88 -4.12
N GLU A 57 -20.08 22.03 -4.77
CA GLU A 57 -21.53 22.19 -4.87
C GLU A 57 -22.21 22.12 -3.51
N GLN A 58 -21.82 21.16 -2.66
CA GLN A 58 -22.30 21.09 -1.28
C GLN A 58 -21.85 22.31 -0.48
N LYS A 59 -20.60 22.74 -0.61
CA LYS A 59 -20.08 23.95 0.08
C LYS A 59 -20.88 25.20 -0.29
N ARG A 60 -21.32 25.34 -1.55
CA ARG A 60 -22.15 26.47 -2.02
C ARG A 60 -23.54 26.54 -1.39
N THR A 61 -24.05 25.44 -0.81
CA THR A 61 -25.33 25.47 -0.09
C THR A 61 -25.24 26.20 1.24
N TYR A 62 -24.04 26.30 1.83
CA TYR A 62 -23.79 27.04 3.07
C TYR A 62 -23.77 28.53 2.76
N LYS A 63 -24.62 29.30 3.44
CA LYS A 63 -24.74 30.76 3.26
C LYS A 63 -24.72 31.44 4.62
N ASN A 64 -24.10 32.61 4.69
CA ASN A 64 -24.10 33.44 5.89
C ASN A 64 -25.09 34.60 5.72
N THR A 65 -26.39 34.32 5.78
CA THR A 65 -27.44 35.31 5.48
C THR A 65 -27.66 36.31 6.61
N ASP A 66 -27.18 36.01 7.81
CA ASP A 66 -27.38 36.78 9.04
C ASP A 66 -26.07 37.34 9.62
N ASN A 67 -24.99 37.36 8.84
CA ASN A 67 -23.66 37.85 9.24
C ASN A 67 -23.15 37.22 10.54
N ASP A 68 -23.43 35.93 10.75
CA ASP A 68 -22.92 35.18 11.89
C ASP A 68 -21.38 35.15 11.88
N PRO A 69 -20.70 35.48 12.98
CA PRO A 69 -19.23 35.53 13.03
C PRO A 69 -18.57 34.16 12.80
N ARG A 70 -19.31 33.06 12.94
CA ARG A 70 -18.82 31.69 12.67
C ARG A 70 -18.84 31.33 11.18
N GLY A 71 -19.34 32.21 10.32
CA GLY A 71 -19.34 32.06 8.87
C GLY A 71 -20.54 31.31 8.31
N SER A 72 -20.40 30.81 7.09
CA SER A 72 -21.50 30.19 6.33
C SER A 72 -22.06 28.93 6.99
N TRP A 73 -23.38 28.83 7.04
CA TRP A 73 -24.10 27.71 7.67
C TRP A 73 -25.27 27.22 6.81
N VAL A 74 -25.79 26.04 7.15
CA VAL A 74 -27.04 25.49 6.60
C VAL A 74 -28.04 25.19 7.70
N SER A 75 -29.32 25.35 7.37
CA SER A 75 -30.43 25.02 8.27
C SER A 75 -30.61 23.51 8.34
N SER A 76 -30.38 22.93 9.53
CA SER A 76 -30.53 21.51 9.78
C SER A 76 -31.71 21.24 10.72
N ASP A 77 -32.41 20.13 10.48
CA ASP A 77 -33.52 19.72 11.34
C ASP A 77 -33.06 19.50 12.78
N PHE A 78 -33.86 19.99 13.73
CA PHE A 78 -33.63 19.81 15.17
C PHE A 78 -34.43 18.66 15.78
N THR A 79 -35.09 17.85 14.95
CA THR A 79 -35.88 16.68 15.38
C THR A 79 -35.19 15.37 15.01
N ALA A 80 -35.42 14.33 15.80
CA ALA A 80 -35.03 12.95 15.54
C ALA A 80 -36.27 12.04 15.53
N GLN A 81 -36.19 10.90 14.84
CA GLN A 81 -37.27 9.92 14.85
C GLN A 81 -37.36 9.20 16.20
N GLY A 82 -38.58 8.92 16.64
CA GLY A 82 -38.87 8.20 17.88
C GLY A 82 -39.34 9.11 19.00
N TYR A 83 -39.49 8.52 20.19
CA TYR A 83 -39.99 9.20 21.37
C TYR A 83 -39.01 9.02 22.53
N ARG A 84 -38.61 10.13 23.15
CA ARG A 84 -37.78 10.13 24.36
C ARG A 84 -38.34 11.16 25.34
N PRO A 85 -38.84 10.76 26.53
CA PRO A 85 -39.54 11.68 27.44
C PRO A 85 -38.76 12.97 27.75
N ASN A 86 -37.45 12.86 27.97
CA ASN A 86 -36.56 13.99 28.27
C ASN A 86 -36.26 14.92 27.07
N GLN A 87 -36.76 14.60 25.88
CA GLN A 87 -36.62 15.40 24.65
C GLN A 87 -37.97 15.90 24.13
N MET A 88 -39.03 15.76 24.94
CA MET A 88 -40.41 16.20 24.63
C MET A 88 -40.75 17.43 25.47
N TYR A 89 -40.02 18.52 25.26
CA TYR A 89 -40.25 19.80 25.94
C TYR A 89 -40.73 20.86 24.94
N LYS A 90 -41.34 21.91 25.47
CA LYS A 90 -41.88 23.02 24.69
C LYS A 90 -40.77 24.02 24.35
N ILE A 91 -40.71 24.45 23.09
CA ILE A 91 -39.81 25.52 22.66
C ILE A 91 -40.63 26.75 22.29
N THR A 92 -40.38 27.87 22.96
CA THR A 92 -40.96 29.17 22.59
C THR A 92 -39.95 29.93 21.73
N THR A 93 -40.37 30.37 20.54
CA THR A 93 -39.51 31.11 19.62
C THR A 93 -39.37 32.58 20.03
N PRO A 94 -38.35 33.32 19.55
CA PRO A 94 -38.21 34.74 19.83
C PRO A 94 -39.41 35.60 19.43
N GLY A 95 -40.17 35.19 18.40
CA GLY A 95 -41.40 35.87 17.99
C GLY A 95 -42.68 35.38 18.71
N GLY A 96 -42.55 34.48 19.69
CA GLY A 96 -43.63 34.09 20.60
C GLY A 96 -44.40 32.81 20.24
N ASN A 97 -44.06 32.13 19.14
CA ASN A 97 -44.69 30.86 18.77
C ASN A 97 -44.18 29.72 19.65
N GLU A 98 -45.05 28.75 19.94
CA GLU A 98 -44.70 27.57 20.73
C GLU A 98 -44.72 26.31 19.87
N TYR A 99 -43.67 25.49 19.99
CA TYR A 99 -43.53 24.25 19.25
C TYR A 99 -43.26 23.07 20.17
N TYR A 100 -43.96 21.97 19.89
CA TYR A 100 -43.62 20.62 20.33
C TYR A 100 -43.04 19.82 19.15
N PRO A 101 -42.27 18.75 19.42
CA PRO A 101 -41.88 17.83 18.36
C PRO A 101 -43.11 17.30 17.62
N PRO A 102 -43.06 17.17 16.28
CA PRO A 102 -44.13 16.51 15.53
C PRO A 102 -44.37 15.07 15.99
N GLU A 103 -45.57 14.55 15.76
CA GLU A 103 -45.90 13.16 16.09
C GLU A 103 -44.89 12.17 15.49
N GLY A 104 -44.49 11.17 16.28
CA GLY A 104 -43.47 10.18 15.90
C GLY A 104 -42.02 10.70 15.93
N ARG A 105 -41.79 11.93 16.39
CA ARG A 105 -40.46 12.54 16.54
C ARG A 105 -40.26 13.14 17.93
N CYS A 106 -39.00 13.34 18.31
CA CYS A 106 -38.58 14.08 19.50
C CYS A 106 -37.52 15.13 19.13
N TRP A 107 -37.22 16.07 20.02
CA TRP A 107 -36.07 16.96 19.79
C TRP A 107 -34.76 16.17 19.79
N LYS A 108 -33.75 16.66 19.05
CA LYS A 108 -32.42 16.01 18.99
C LYS A 108 -31.67 16.06 20.31
N ASN A 109 -31.89 17.10 21.09
CA ASN A 109 -31.20 17.38 22.34
C ASN A 109 -32.20 17.48 23.49
N ILE A 110 -31.71 17.33 24.73
CA ILE A 110 -32.48 17.64 25.94
C ILE A 110 -32.55 19.16 26.13
N GLU A 111 -33.48 19.62 26.96
CA GLU A 111 -33.76 21.05 27.17
C GLU A 111 -32.52 21.86 27.57
N SER A 112 -31.71 21.36 28.50
CA SER A 112 -30.48 22.06 28.94
C SER A 112 -29.47 22.28 27.81
N VAL A 113 -29.34 21.32 26.89
CA VAL A 113 -28.45 21.45 25.73
C VAL A 113 -29.05 22.41 24.70
N TYR A 114 -30.37 22.39 24.52
CA TYR A 114 -31.06 23.36 23.67
C TYR A 114 -30.87 24.79 24.17
N LEU A 115 -31.06 25.05 25.46
CA LEU A 115 -30.89 26.38 26.04
C LEU A 115 -29.48 26.92 25.78
N LYS A 116 -28.46 26.08 25.96
CA LYS A 116 -27.08 26.44 25.61
C LYS A 116 -26.91 26.78 24.13
N LEU A 117 -27.47 25.98 23.23
CA LEU A 117 -27.42 26.26 21.78
C LEU A 117 -28.17 27.55 21.42
N PHE A 118 -29.25 27.85 22.13
CA PHE A 118 -30.04 29.06 21.95
C PHE A 118 -29.26 30.30 22.40
N GLU A 119 -28.66 30.27 23.59
CA GLU A 119 -27.79 31.34 24.12
C GLU A 119 -26.57 31.58 23.23
N GLU A 120 -25.98 30.51 22.67
CA GLU A 120 -24.88 30.62 21.71
C GLU A 120 -25.32 31.12 20.32
N GLY A 121 -26.60 31.35 20.07
CA GLY A 121 -27.12 31.82 18.78
C GLY A 121 -27.07 30.77 17.67
N ARG A 122 -26.97 29.48 18.02
CA ARG A 122 -26.88 28.34 17.09
C ARG A 122 -28.25 27.82 16.63
N MET A 123 -29.33 28.40 17.14
CA MET A 123 -30.70 28.09 16.75
C MET A 123 -31.22 29.08 15.71
N TRP A 124 -32.00 28.58 14.75
CA TRP A 124 -32.62 29.38 13.70
C TRP A 124 -34.12 29.11 13.67
N PHE A 125 -34.91 30.18 13.63
CA PHE A 125 -36.38 30.16 13.71
C PHE A 125 -36.99 30.84 12.47
N GLY A 126 -36.36 30.68 11.30
CA GLY A 126 -36.77 31.39 10.09
C GLY A 126 -36.46 32.89 10.14
N ASN A 127 -36.69 33.59 9.02
CA ASN A 127 -36.37 35.02 8.89
C ASN A 127 -37.18 35.91 9.84
N ASN A 128 -38.38 35.47 10.23
CA ASN A 128 -39.30 36.23 11.08
C ASN A 128 -39.26 35.79 12.55
N GLY A 129 -38.33 34.90 12.94
CA GLY A 129 -38.23 34.42 14.33
C GLY A 129 -39.38 33.53 14.82
N ASN A 130 -40.24 33.09 13.90
CA ASN A 130 -41.51 32.38 14.17
C ASN A 130 -41.57 30.97 13.61
N GLY A 131 -40.55 30.52 12.89
CA GLY A 131 -40.48 29.20 12.28
C GLY A 131 -40.13 28.10 13.29
N VAL A 132 -40.38 26.86 12.87
CA VAL A 132 -40.02 25.65 13.63
C VAL A 132 -38.53 25.68 14.02
N PRO A 133 -38.16 25.30 15.25
CA PRO A 133 -36.77 25.31 15.69
C PRO A 133 -35.88 24.47 14.78
N ARG A 134 -34.85 25.10 14.22
CA ARG A 134 -33.80 24.44 13.43
C ARG A 134 -32.43 24.80 13.95
N ARG A 135 -31.42 23.99 13.63
CA ARG A 135 -30.04 24.19 14.04
C ARG A 135 -29.21 24.77 12.90
N LYS A 136 -28.40 25.79 13.18
CA LYS A 136 -27.35 26.24 12.29
C LYS A 136 -26.21 25.23 12.33
N THR A 137 -25.91 24.60 11.19
CA THR A 137 -24.74 23.74 11.04
C THR A 137 -23.72 24.49 10.19
N TYR A 138 -22.62 24.91 10.80
CA TYR A 138 -21.60 25.72 10.15
C TYR A 138 -20.69 24.88 9.25
N LEU A 139 -20.23 25.47 8.15
CA LEU A 139 -19.33 24.80 7.21
C LEU A 139 -17.98 24.47 7.86
N ALA A 140 -17.44 25.41 8.65
CA ALA A 140 -16.16 25.28 9.34
C ALA A 140 -16.16 24.14 10.37
N GLU A 141 -17.31 23.81 10.95
CA GLU A 141 -17.47 22.74 11.95
C GLU A 141 -17.87 21.40 11.29
N SER A 142 -17.98 21.36 9.97
CA SER A 142 -18.54 20.22 9.27
C SER A 142 -17.49 19.18 8.91
N LEU A 143 -17.46 18.07 9.66
CA LEU A 143 -16.54 16.93 9.53
C LEU A 143 -16.74 16.10 8.25
N GLY A 144 -17.08 16.66 7.09
CA GLY A 144 -17.26 15.88 5.84
C GLY A 144 -18.53 15.03 5.78
N GLN A 145 -18.52 13.98 4.96
CA GLN A 145 -19.63 13.03 4.75
C GLN A 145 -19.13 11.58 4.78
N THR A 146 -19.89 10.68 5.40
CA THR A 146 -19.60 9.23 5.35
C THR A 146 -19.71 8.72 3.91
N ALA A 147 -18.70 7.98 3.44
CA ALA A 147 -18.73 7.39 2.12
C ALA A 147 -19.84 6.33 2.01
N TRP A 148 -20.56 6.37 0.90
CA TRP A 148 -21.49 5.29 0.54
C TRP A 148 -20.73 4.09 0.00
N THR A 149 -21.39 2.94 -0.02
CA THR A 149 -20.91 1.74 -0.72
C THR A 149 -21.21 1.77 -2.22
N TRP A 150 -21.76 2.86 -2.75
CA TRP A 150 -21.99 3.06 -4.18
C TRP A 150 -21.11 4.20 -4.68
N TRP A 151 -20.12 3.89 -5.51
CA TRP A 151 -19.19 4.87 -6.07
C TRP A 151 -19.42 5.03 -7.56
N THR A 152 -19.79 6.24 -7.97
CA THR A 152 -20.09 6.56 -9.37
C THR A 152 -18.83 6.80 -10.19
N ASN A 153 -18.90 6.58 -11.49
CA ASN A 153 -17.82 6.93 -12.41
C ASN A 153 -17.45 8.42 -12.36
N ALA A 154 -18.42 9.30 -12.10
CA ALA A 154 -18.23 10.74 -12.03
C ALA A 154 -17.35 11.12 -10.85
N GLU A 155 -17.42 10.37 -9.74
CA GLU A 155 -16.66 10.64 -8.53
C GLU A 155 -15.26 10.01 -8.55
N VAL A 156 -15.16 8.75 -8.97
CA VAL A 156 -13.95 7.93 -8.80
C VAL A 156 -13.34 7.44 -10.11
N GLY A 157 -13.89 7.88 -11.25
CA GLY A 157 -13.42 7.54 -12.58
C GLY A 157 -13.96 6.21 -13.11
N HIS A 158 -13.60 5.89 -14.35
CA HIS A 158 -14.09 4.71 -15.08
C HIS A 158 -13.00 4.04 -15.92
N THR A 159 -13.24 2.82 -16.41
CA THR A 159 -12.21 2.03 -17.12
C THR A 159 -11.64 2.74 -18.37
N GLN A 160 -12.47 3.49 -19.10
CA GLN A 160 -11.99 4.21 -20.29
C GLN A 160 -11.08 5.39 -19.94
N GLU A 161 -11.30 6.06 -18.81
CA GLU A 161 -10.42 7.12 -18.29
C GLU A 161 -9.04 6.54 -17.97
N ALA A 162 -9.00 5.45 -17.20
CA ALA A 162 -7.76 4.75 -16.87
C ALA A 162 -6.99 4.29 -18.11
N LYS A 163 -7.69 3.79 -19.14
CA LYS A 163 -7.06 3.38 -20.40
C LYS A 163 -6.45 4.58 -21.14
N LYS A 164 -7.12 5.73 -21.17
CA LYS A 164 -6.59 6.96 -21.78
C LYS A 164 -5.34 7.44 -21.06
N GLU A 165 -5.33 7.40 -19.73
CA GLU A 165 -4.17 7.77 -18.91
C GLU A 165 -2.94 6.92 -19.25
N ILE A 166 -3.09 5.59 -19.28
CA ILE A 166 -1.99 4.68 -19.60
C ILE A 166 -1.51 4.84 -21.06
N ILE A 167 -2.42 5.03 -22.02
CA ILE A 167 -2.04 5.28 -23.43
C ILE A 167 -1.22 6.57 -23.54
N SER A 168 -1.58 7.62 -22.79
CA SER A 168 -0.80 8.86 -22.76
C SER A 168 0.61 8.66 -22.20
N LEU A 169 0.80 7.69 -21.30
CA LEU A 169 2.10 7.39 -20.70
C LEU A 169 2.96 6.45 -21.56
N PHE A 170 2.37 5.46 -22.24
CA PHE A 170 3.11 4.38 -22.89
C PHE A 170 2.89 4.24 -24.39
N SER A 171 2.10 5.12 -25.01
CA SER A 171 1.54 4.98 -26.35
C SER A 171 0.58 3.78 -26.46
N SER A 172 -0.23 3.74 -27.52
CA SER A 172 -1.31 2.76 -27.67
C SER A 172 -0.83 1.32 -27.82
N SER A 173 0.39 1.10 -28.32
CA SER A 173 0.95 -0.24 -28.57
C SER A 173 1.50 -0.93 -27.32
N ASN A 174 1.84 -0.18 -26.27
CA ASN A 174 2.41 -0.70 -25.01
C ASN A 174 1.52 -0.38 -23.80
N ALA A 175 0.25 -0.10 -24.04
CA ALA A 175 -0.69 0.23 -22.97
C ALA A 175 -1.17 -1.05 -22.27
N PHE A 176 -1.10 -1.07 -20.95
CA PHE A 176 -1.72 -2.11 -20.13
C PHE A 176 -3.24 -2.16 -20.40
N ASP A 177 -3.80 -3.36 -20.53
CA ASP A 177 -5.16 -3.52 -21.05
C ASP A 177 -6.27 -3.03 -20.11
N THR A 178 -6.09 -3.22 -18.80
CA THR A 178 -7.15 -2.98 -17.80
C THR A 178 -6.68 -2.23 -16.55
N PRO A 179 -6.05 -1.04 -16.69
CA PRO A 179 -5.63 -0.25 -15.55
C PRO A 179 -6.85 0.19 -14.73
N LYS A 180 -6.64 0.36 -13.42
CA LYS A 180 -7.62 1.00 -12.54
C LYS A 180 -7.45 2.53 -12.61
N PRO A 181 -8.52 3.32 -12.49
CA PRO A 181 -8.38 4.78 -12.45
C PRO A 181 -7.66 5.22 -11.18
N GLU A 182 -6.76 6.21 -11.28
CA GLU A 182 -6.06 6.73 -10.10
C GLU A 182 -7.03 7.31 -9.06
N ARG A 183 -8.13 7.93 -9.51
CA ARG A 183 -9.18 8.50 -8.65
C ARG A 183 -9.89 7.45 -7.79
N LEU A 184 -10.02 6.22 -8.29
CA LEU A 184 -10.58 5.10 -7.54
C LEU A 184 -9.65 4.71 -6.40
N ILE A 185 -8.36 4.57 -6.67
CA ILE A 185 -7.38 4.24 -5.64
C ILE A 185 -7.25 5.39 -4.64
N LYS A 186 -7.25 6.64 -5.11
CA LYS A 186 -7.23 7.83 -4.23
C LYS A 186 -8.38 7.79 -3.23
N ARG A 187 -9.60 7.44 -3.68
CA ARG A 187 -10.76 7.30 -2.78
C ARG A 187 -10.50 6.27 -1.68
N ILE A 188 -9.92 5.11 -2.01
CA ILE A 188 -9.60 4.07 -1.03
C ILE A 188 -8.53 4.56 -0.04
N VAL A 189 -7.47 5.17 -0.55
CA VAL A 189 -6.33 5.67 0.25
C VAL A 189 -6.75 6.80 1.19
N ASP A 190 -7.53 7.77 0.71
CA ASP A 190 -8.04 8.89 1.51
C ASP A 190 -8.92 8.42 2.67
N LEU A 191 -9.76 7.40 2.42
CA LEU A 191 -10.68 6.90 3.44
C LEU A 191 -9.96 6.19 4.58
N THR A 192 -8.79 5.60 4.34
CA THR A 192 -8.22 4.58 5.23
C THR A 192 -6.80 4.88 5.72
N THR A 193 -6.10 5.86 5.14
CA THR A 193 -4.69 6.13 5.46
C THR A 193 -4.38 7.61 5.65
N SER A 194 -3.30 7.88 6.37
CA SER A 194 -2.63 9.17 6.50
C SER A 194 -1.31 9.18 5.72
N GLU A 195 -0.67 10.34 5.61
CA GLU A 195 0.69 10.42 5.08
C GLU A 195 1.63 9.51 5.88
N GLN A 196 2.67 8.99 5.22
CA GLN A 196 3.66 8.06 5.78
C GLN A 196 3.17 6.65 6.12
N ASP A 197 1.86 6.40 6.09
CA ASP A 197 1.32 5.03 6.18
C ASP A 197 1.81 4.17 5.00
N ILE A 198 1.87 2.85 5.22
CA ILE A 198 2.33 1.88 4.22
C ILE A 198 1.13 1.25 3.51
N ILE A 199 1.18 1.24 2.19
CA ILE A 199 0.21 0.55 1.33
C ILE A 199 0.89 -0.64 0.64
N LEU A 200 0.26 -1.81 0.70
CA LEU A 200 0.69 -3.00 -0.02
C LEU A 200 -0.26 -3.27 -1.18
N ASP A 201 0.28 -3.44 -2.38
CA ASP A 201 -0.42 -4.00 -3.53
C ASP A 201 0.34 -5.21 -4.06
N SER A 202 -0.20 -6.41 -3.84
CA SER A 202 0.40 -7.66 -4.28
C SER A 202 0.09 -8.04 -5.73
N PHE A 203 -0.70 -7.21 -6.44
CA PHE A 203 -1.11 -7.39 -7.83
C PHE A 203 -1.03 -6.04 -8.56
N LEU A 204 0.18 -5.46 -8.56
CA LEU A 204 0.42 -4.05 -8.87
C LEU A 204 0.01 -3.67 -10.32
N GLY A 205 0.04 -4.60 -11.26
CA GLY A 205 -0.41 -4.46 -12.64
C GLY A 205 0.32 -3.36 -13.40
N SER A 206 -0.37 -2.25 -13.61
CA SER A 206 0.17 -1.06 -14.28
C SER A 206 0.87 -0.08 -13.34
N GLY A 207 1.05 -0.39 -12.06
CA GLY A 207 1.67 0.51 -11.09
C GLY A 207 0.74 1.55 -10.49
N THR A 208 -0.58 1.43 -10.65
CA THR A 208 -1.55 2.48 -10.28
C THR A 208 -1.55 2.76 -8.78
N THR A 209 -1.55 1.71 -7.95
CA THR A 209 -1.57 1.89 -6.49
C THR A 209 -0.31 2.56 -5.98
N ALA A 210 0.85 2.12 -6.47
CA ALA A 210 2.13 2.75 -6.14
C ALA A 210 2.20 4.21 -6.61
N ALA A 211 1.74 4.52 -7.83
CA ALA A 211 1.70 5.89 -8.34
C ALA A 211 0.83 6.81 -7.47
N VAL A 212 -0.38 6.36 -7.11
CA VAL A 212 -1.31 7.12 -6.25
C VAL A 212 -0.76 7.28 -4.84
N ALA A 213 -0.28 6.20 -4.22
CA ALA A 213 0.33 6.24 -2.91
C ALA A 213 1.50 7.24 -2.86
N HIS A 214 2.36 7.21 -3.88
CA HIS A 214 3.52 8.09 -3.98
C HIS A 214 3.13 9.57 -4.13
N LYS A 215 2.21 9.88 -5.06
CA LYS A 215 1.66 11.24 -5.25
C LYS A 215 0.95 11.78 -4.00
N MET A 216 0.52 10.88 -3.12
CA MET A 216 -0.14 11.18 -1.85
C MET A 216 0.80 11.10 -0.64
N ASN A 217 2.13 11.01 -0.78
CA ASN A 217 3.07 10.92 0.34
C ASN A 217 2.82 9.71 1.27
N ARG A 218 2.38 8.58 0.71
CA ARG A 218 2.32 7.28 1.40
C ARG A 218 3.53 6.43 1.01
N LYS A 219 3.99 5.61 1.94
CA LYS A 219 4.96 4.55 1.65
C LYS A 219 4.22 3.42 0.94
N TRP A 220 4.89 2.69 0.07
CA TRP A 220 4.25 1.60 -0.64
C TRP A 220 5.18 0.43 -0.91
N ILE A 221 4.59 -0.76 -0.98
CA ILE A 221 5.20 -1.98 -1.46
C ILE A 221 4.30 -2.49 -2.58
N GLY A 222 4.88 -2.65 -3.76
CA GLY A 222 4.18 -3.16 -4.93
C GLY A 222 4.84 -4.44 -5.41
N ILE A 223 4.04 -5.47 -5.67
CA ILE A 223 4.51 -6.77 -6.17
C ILE A 223 3.77 -7.05 -7.48
N GLU A 224 4.53 -7.49 -8.48
CA GLU A 224 4.00 -7.94 -9.76
C GLU A 224 4.86 -9.10 -10.29
N LEU A 225 4.26 -9.93 -11.14
CA LEU A 225 4.90 -11.10 -11.71
C LEU A 225 5.28 -10.87 -13.17
N GLY A 226 6.44 -11.42 -13.55
CA GLY A 226 6.90 -11.44 -14.94
C GLY A 226 7.31 -10.07 -15.48
N GLU A 227 7.31 -9.95 -16.81
CA GLU A 227 7.87 -8.78 -17.50
C GLU A 227 7.07 -7.49 -17.28
N HIS A 228 5.84 -7.57 -16.78
CA HIS A 228 5.03 -6.38 -16.49
C HIS A 228 5.69 -5.42 -15.49
N CYS A 229 6.51 -5.96 -14.57
CA CYS A 229 7.34 -5.15 -13.70
C CYS A 229 8.27 -4.21 -14.49
N ASN A 230 8.91 -4.73 -15.54
CA ASN A 230 9.89 -4.02 -16.35
C ASN A 230 9.27 -3.17 -17.44
N THR A 231 8.19 -3.63 -18.06
CA THR A 231 7.59 -2.97 -19.21
C THR A 231 6.59 -1.90 -18.82
N HIS A 232 5.93 -2.04 -17.66
CA HIS A 232 4.87 -1.11 -17.22
C HIS A 232 5.18 -0.44 -15.88
N CYS A 233 5.39 -1.22 -14.81
CA CYS A 233 5.52 -0.67 -13.45
C CYS A 233 6.75 0.24 -13.31
N LEU A 234 7.93 -0.29 -13.61
CA LEU A 234 9.20 0.42 -13.46
C LEU A 234 9.24 1.71 -14.31
N PRO A 235 8.92 1.68 -15.62
CA PRO A 235 8.84 2.89 -16.43
C PRO A 235 7.83 3.92 -15.91
N ARG A 236 6.65 3.48 -15.43
CA ARG A 236 5.65 4.40 -14.87
C ARG A 236 6.16 5.06 -13.62
N LEU A 237 6.70 4.28 -12.69
CA LEU A 237 7.16 4.78 -11.41
C LEU A 237 8.36 5.72 -11.55
N LYS A 238 9.25 5.49 -12.53
CA LYS A 238 10.25 6.48 -12.93
C LYS A 238 9.60 7.80 -13.36
N LYS A 239 8.59 7.76 -14.24
CA LYS A 239 7.86 8.98 -14.64
C LYS A 239 7.15 9.67 -13.48
N VAL A 240 6.63 8.92 -12.51
CA VAL A 240 6.03 9.49 -11.30
C VAL A 240 7.09 10.23 -10.47
N VAL A 241 8.23 9.60 -10.21
CA VAL A 241 9.35 10.21 -9.47
C VAL A 241 9.91 11.42 -10.21
N ASP A 242 10.07 11.33 -11.53
CA ASP A 242 10.57 12.42 -12.37
C ASP A 242 9.53 13.55 -12.57
N GLY A 243 8.31 13.39 -12.04
CA GLY A 243 7.23 14.38 -12.16
C GLY A 243 6.60 14.47 -13.56
N THR A 244 6.89 13.54 -14.46
CA THR A 244 6.35 13.52 -15.83
C THR A 244 5.04 12.74 -15.97
N ASP A 245 4.67 11.93 -14.96
CA ASP A 245 3.31 11.37 -14.83
C ASP A 245 2.33 12.44 -14.30
N GLN A 246 1.79 13.22 -15.24
CA GLN A 246 0.84 14.31 -14.95
C GLN A 246 -0.64 13.90 -15.14
N GLY A 247 -0.90 12.59 -15.24
CA GLY A 247 -2.26 12.04 -15.34
C GLY A 247 -2.98 11.89 -13.99
N GLY A 248 -4.25 11.49 -14.05
CA GLY A 248 -5.03 11.10 -12.88
C GLY A 248 -5.08 12.17 -11.79
N ILE A 249 -4.47 11.88 -10.65
CA ILE A 249 -4.58 12.72 -9.44
C ILE A 249 -3.49 13.78 -9.33
N SER A 250 -2.52 13.84 -10.25
CA SER A 250 -1.35 14.72 -10.15
C SER A 250 -1.73 16.18 -9.95
N LYS A 251 -2.73 16.69 -10.69
CA LYS A 251 -3.23 18.06 -10.52
C LYS A 251 -3.87 18.29 -9.15
N ALA A 252 -4.65 17.32 -8.66
CA ALA A 252 -5.33 17.44 -7.37
C ALA A 252 -4.33 17.43 -6.19
N MET A 253 -3.21 16.74 -6.34
CA MET A 253 -2.13 16.68 -5.35
C MET A 253 -1.04 17.73 -5.56
N ASN A 254 -1.15 18.58 -6.58
CA ASN A 254 -0.09 19.49 -7.01
C ASN A 254 1.28 18.77 -7.18
N TRP A 255 1.27 17.59 -7.80
CA TRP A 255 2.45 16.73 -7.89
C TRP A 255 3.48 17.25 -8.89
N GLN A 256 4.71 17.50 -8.41
CA GLN A 256 5.83 18.02 -9.20
C GLN A 256 6.96 16.98 -9.41
N GLY A 257 6.79 15.76 -8.90
CA GLY A 257 7.87 14.77 -8.80
C GLY A 257 8.61 14.82 -7.46
N GLY A 258 9.58 13.93 -7.31
CA GLY A 258 10.37 13.72 -6.10
C GLY A 258 10.28 12.29 -5.56
N GLY A 259 10.98 12.06 -4.45
CA GLY A 259 11.04 10.75 -3.81
C GLY A 259 11.87 9.73 -4.60
N GLY A 260 11.66 8.45 -4.28
CA GLY A 260 12.32 7.34 -4.95
C GLY A 260 11.68 6.02 -4.56
N PHE A 261 12.12 4.95 -5.20
CA PHE A 261 11.74 3.58 -4.84
C PHE A 261 12.92 2.65 -5.06
N LYS A 262 12.92 1.56 -4.30
CA LYS A 262 13.83 0.44 -4.52
C LYS A 262 13.11 -0.62 -5.35
N TYR A 263 13.81 -1.21 -6.30
CA TYR A 263 13.27 -2.23 -7.20
C TYR A 263 14.03 -3.53 -6.98
N PHE A 264 13.30 -4.59 -6.65
CA PHE A 264 13.85 -5.88 -6.29
C PHE A 264 13.28 -6.98 -7.18
N TYR A 265 14.08 -8.01 -7.42
CA TYR A 265 13.62 -9.26 -8.01
C TYR A 265 13.74 -10.37 -6.98
N LEU A 266 12.79 -11.30 -7.01
CA LEU A 266 12.90 -12.53 -6.25
C LEU A 266 13.89 -13.46 -6.94
N ALA A 267 15.03 -13.72 -6.31
CA ALA A 267 15.98 -14.70 -6.81
C ALA A 267 15.45 -16.13 -6.57
N PRO A 268 15.83 -17.11 -7.42
CA PRO A 268 15.55 -18.52 -7.15
C PRO A 268 16.11 -18.98 -5.80
N SER A 269 15.60 -20.07 -5.24
CA SER A 269 16.15 -20.67 -4.02
C SER A 269 17.67 -20.84 -4.11
N LEU A 270 18.40 -20.29 -3.13
CA LEU A 270 19.86 -20.35 -3.07
C LEU A 270 20.36 -21.78 -2.85
N LEU A 271 19.61 -22.56 -2.07
CA LEU A 271 19.91 -23.96 -1.80
C LEU A 271 18.94 -24.87 -2.56
N LYS A 272 19.45 -26.02 -3.02
CA LYS A 272 18.67 -27.14 -3.56
C LYS A 272 19.14 -28.44 -2.91
N GLN A 273 18.24 -29.42 -2.82
CA GLN A 273 18.63 -30.78 -2.44
C GLN A 273 19.24 -31.51 -3.63
N ASP A 274 20.35 -32.21 -3.41
CA ASP A 274 20.90 -33.15 -4.38
C ASP A 274 20.13 -34.49 -4.38
N LYS A 275 20.56 -35.45 -5.20
CA LYS A 275 19.95 -36.79 -5.30
C LYS A 275 20.03 -37.63 -4.01
N TYR A 276 20.72 -37.14 -2.99
CA TYR A 276 20.91 -37.80 -1.70
C TYR A 276 20.38 -36.93 -0.54
N ASP A 277 19.46 -36.00 -0.84
CA ASP A 277 18.81 -35.10 0.12
C ASP A 277 19.76 -34.12 0.84
N ASN A 278 20.99 -33.93 0.33
CA ASN A 278 21.93 -32.97 0.91
C ASN A 278 21.66 -31.56 0.36
N TRP A 279 21.66 -30.58 1.25
CA TRP A 279 21.59 -29.16 0.87
C TRP A 279 22.89 -28.69 0.23
N ILE A 280 22.80 -28.30 -1.05
CA ILE A 280 23.90 -27.72 -1.81
C ILE A 280 23.49 -26.35 -2.36
N ILE A 281 24.49 -25.50 -2.62
CA ILE A 281 24.28 -24.24 -3.34
C ILE A 281 23.82 -24.56 -4.75
N ASP A 282 22.78 -23.89 -5.21
CA ASP A 282 22.27 -24.07 -6.57
C ASP A 282 23.32 -23.59 -7.59
N GLU A 283 23.70 -24.47 -8.52
CA GLU A 283 24.69 -24.22 -9.58
C GLU A 283 24.40 -23.00 -10.46
N ARG A 284 23.15 -22.50 -10.46
CA ARG A 284 22.80 -21.28 -11.19
C ARG A 284 23.45 -20.03 -10.58
N TYR A 285 23.81 -20.06 -9.30
CA TYR A 285 24.48 -18.95 -8.63
C TYR A 285 25.96 -18.90 -8.98
N ASN A 286 26.39 -17.80 -9.60
CA ASN A 286 27.81 -17.49 -9.75
C ASN A 286 28.40 -16.91 -8.45
N ALA A 287 29.72 -16.68 -8.42
CA ALA A 287 30.42 -16.19 -7.23
C ALA A 287 29.85 -14.85 -6.72
N ASP A 288 29.56 -13.91 -7.63
CA ASP A 288 29.06 -12.58 -7.27
C ASP A 288 27.62 -12.65 -6.74
N MET A 289 26.76 -13.47 -7.33
CA MET A 289 25.39 -13.70 -6.84
C MET A 289 25.39 -14.34 -5.46
N LEU A 290 26.29 -15.30 -5.23
CA LEU A 290 26.44 -15.94 -3.93
C LEU A 290 26.95 -14.94 -2.89
N ALA A 291 27.95 -14.13 -3.23
CA ALA A 291 28.48 -13.09 -2.36
C ALA A 291 27.43 -12.02 -2.05
N ALA A 292 26.65 -11.59 -3.04
CA ALA A 292 25.55 -10.65 -2.85
C ALA A 292 24.44 -11.23 -1.95
N ALA A 293 24.08 -12.51 -2.14
CA ALA A 293 23.11 -13.19 -1.29
C ALA A 293 23.61 -13.30 0.16
N MET A 294 24.88 -13.70 0.37
CA MET A 294 25.46 -13.81 1.72
C MET A 294 25.56 -12.45 2.40
N ALA A 295 25.97 -11.42 1.66
CA ALA A 295 25.98 -10.06 2.19
C ALA A 295 24.59 -9.68 2.70
N LYS A 296 23.54 -9.87 1.89
CA LYS A 296 22.17 -9.53 2.28
C LYS A 296 21.66 -10.33 3.48
N HIS A 297 21.93 -11.63 3.54
CA HIS A 297 21.50 -12.51 4.64
C HIS A 297 22.18 -12.21 5.97
N GLU A 298 23.39 -11.65 5.96
CA GLU A 298 24.14 -11.28 7.17
C GLU A 298 24.06 -9.77 7.47
N GLY A 299 23.27 -8.99 6.73
CA GLY A 299 23.10 -7.54 6.97
C GLY A 299 24.27 -6.68 6.45
N PHE A 300 25.04 -7.19 5.49
CA PHE A 300 26.08 -6.46 4.77
C PHE A 300 25.56 -5.92 3.44
N LYS A 301 26.15 -4.82 2.98
CA LYS A 301 25.97 -4.28 1.63
C LYS A 301 26.97 -4.93 0.68
N PHE A 302 26.48 -5.58 -0.37
CA PHE A 302 27.34 -6.04 -1.45
C PHE A 302 27.94 -4.84 -2.20
N SER A 303 29.26 -4.75 -2.22
CA SER A 303 30.02 -3.61 -2.74
C SER A 303 31.46 -4.06 -2.93
N PRO A 304 31.75 -4.90 -3.95
CA PRO A 304 33.07 -5.46 -4.15
C PRO A 304 34.11 -4.36 -4.42
N ASP A 305 35.24 -4.44 -3.73
CA ASP A 305 36.39 -3.57 -3.96
C ASP A 305 37.10 -3.97 -5.27
N GLU A 306 37.51 -2.98 -6.06
CA GLU A 306 38.16 -3.21 -7.37
C GLU A 306 39.58 -3.79 -7.22
N SER A 307 40.22 -3.58 -6.08
CA SER A 307 41.62 -3.96 -5.83
C SER A 307 41.78 -5.10 -4.81
N VAL A 308 40.84 -5.21 -3.85
CA VAL A 308 40.93 -6.19 -2.76
C VAL A 308 39.86 -7.27 -2.93
N TYR A 309 40.27 -8.45 -3.41
CA TYR A 309 39.37 -9.54 -3.77
C TYR A 309 38.46 -10.04 -2.63
N TRP A 310 38.90 -9.93 -1.37
CA TRP A 310 38.14 -10.40 -0.21
C TRP A 310 37.17 -9.35 0.35
N LYS A 311 37.28 -8.08 -0.06
CA LYS A 311 36.33 -7.02 0.32
C LYS A 311 35.14 -7.03 -0.63
N GLN A 312 34.28 -8.06 -0.54
CA GLN A 312 33.12 -8.22 -1.43
C GLN A 312 31.89 -7.42 -0.97
N GLY A 313 31.83 -7.07 0.31
CA GLY A 313 30.77 -6.22 0.86
C GLY A 313 31.15 -5.66 2.22
N ARG A 314 30.34 -4.74 2.73
CA ARG A 314 30.59 -4.04 4.00
C ARG A 314 29.32 -3.75 4.77
N SER A 315 29.35 -3.86 6.10
CA SER A 315 28.25 -3.43 6.98
C SER A 315 28.52 -2.03 7.56
N THR A 316 29.78 -1.77 7.95
CA THR A 316 30.26 -0.45 8.38
C THR A 316 31.52 -0.08 7.58
N GLU A 317 32.23 0.99 7.93
CA GLU A 317 33.46 1.40 7.24
C GLU A 317 34.61 0.39 7.41
N LYS A 318 34.58 -0.43 8.46
CA LYS A 318 35.67 -1.34 8.84
C LYS A 318 35.25 -2.81 8.93
N ASP A 319 33.99 -3.11 8.64
CA ASP A 319 33.43 -4.46 8.75
C ASP A 319 33.06 -5.00 7.37
N TYR A 320 33.75 -6.06 6.96
CA TYR A 320 33.70 -6.61 5.61
C TYR A 320 33.18 -8.05 5.57
N ILE A 321 32.66 -8.46 4.41
CA ILE A 321 32.26 -9.85 4.14
C ILE A 321 33.00 -10.41 2.93
N PHE A 322 33.47 -11.65 3.05
CA PHE A 322 34.06 -12.44 1.98
C PHE A 322 33.30 -13.76 1.82
N THR A 323 32.89 -14.08 0.61
CA THR A 323 32.16 -15.30 0.29
C THR A 323 32.93 -16.12 -0.73
N THR A 324 33.13 -17.41 -0.44
CA THR A 324 33.89 -18.32 -1.30
C THR A 324 33.32 -19.74 -1.31
N THR A 325 33.32 -20.38 -2.47
CA THR A 325 32.96 -21.80 -2.60
C THR A 325 34.15 -22.73 -2.35
N ASN A 326 35.36 -22.18 -2.28
CA ASN A 326 36.59 -22.93 -2.05
C ASN A 326 36.73 -23.38 -0.59
N PHE A 327 37.55 -24.41 -0.39
CA PHE A 327 37.91 -24.85 0.96
C PHE A 327 38.91 -23.86 1.57
N VAL A 328 38.51 -23.20 2.66
CA VAL A 328 39.36 -22.19 3.32
C VAL A 328 40.41 -22.89 4.19
N THR A 329 41.67 -22.61 3.88
CA THR A 329 42.85 -23.11 4.62
C THR A 329 43.40 -22.08 5.60
N VAL A 330 44.20 -22.55 6.57
CA VAL A 330 44.88 -21.66 7.53
C VAL A 330 45.81 -20.67 6.82
N LYS A 331 46.52 -21.13 5.78
CA LYS A 331 47.44 -20.29 5.00
C LYS A 331 46.73 -19.16 4.26
N GLU A 332 45.53 -19.41 3.75
CA GLU A 332 44.72 -18.37 3.11
C GLU A 332 44.22 -17.36 4.15
N LEU A 333 43.79 -17.84 5.32
CA LEU A 333 43.36 -16.97 6.41
C LEU A 333 44.49 -16.07 6.91
N ASP A 334 45.70 -16.61 7.06
CA ASP A 334 46.89 -15.86 7.46
C ASP A 334 47.20 -14.74 6.45
N ARG A 335 47.15 -15.04 5.15
CA ARG A 335 47.36 -14.02 4.09
C ARG A 335 46.32 -12.91 4.14
N ILE A 336 45.05 -13.26 4.31
CA ILE A 336 43.98 -12.25 4.40
C ILE A 336 44.19 -11.38 5.65
N HIS A 337 44.58 -11.98 6.78
CA HIS A 337 44.86 -11.24 8.00
C HIS A 337 46.06 -10.30 7.87
N ASP A 338 47.12 -10.72 7.18
CA ASP A 338 48.30 -9.89 6.91
C ASP A 338 47.95 -8.67 6.02
N ASP A 339 46.98 -8.83 5.11
CA ASP A 339 46.47 -7.76 4.24
C ASP A 339 45.46 -6.84 4.95
N MET A 340 44.86 -7.27 6.07
CA MET A 340 43.86 -6.51 6.83
C MET A 340 44.51 -5.43 7.70
N LYS A 341 43.78 -4.32 7.89
CA LYS A 341 44.19 -3.33 8.91
C LYS A 341 43.81 -3.82 10.32
N PRO A 342 44.53 -3.40 11.37
CA PRO A 342 44.29 -3.89 12.74
C PRO A 342 42.90 -3.61 13.29
N ASP A 343 42.20 -2.62 12.75
CA ASP A 343 40.87 -2.19 13.16
C ASP A 343 39.74 -2.71 12.25
N GLU A 344 40.07 -3.55 11.26
CA GLU A 344 39.10 -4.18 10.37
C GLU A 344 38.60 -5.52 10.92
N SER A 345 37.31 -5.80 10.71
CA SER A 345 36.68 -7.09 10.95
C SER A 345 36.24 -7.73 9.63
N LEU A 346 36.25 -9.07 9.60
CA LEU A 346 35.90 -9.84 8.42
C LEU A 346 35.02 -11.04 8.76
N LEU A 347 33.89 -11.16 8.04
CA LEU A 347 33.07 -12.37 8.01
C LEU A 347 33.36 -13.18 6.74
N ILE A 348 33.89 -14.39 6.89
CA ILE A 348 34.12 -15.33 5.79
C ILE A 348 32.98 -16.34 5.73
N CYS A 349 32.20 -16.32 4.65
CA CYS A 349 31.15 -17.28 4.34
C CYS A 349 31.69 -18.31 3.33
N CYS A 350 31.88 -19.55 3.75
CA CYS A 350 32.46 -20.58 2.88
C CYS A 350 31.68 -21.89 2.84
N LYS A 351 31.94 -22.73 1.82
CA LYS A 351 31.36 -24.08 1.74
C LYS A 351 31.92 -25.00 2.84
N SER A 352 33.22 -24.87 3.10
CA SER A 352 33.95 -25.70 4.06
C SER A 352 35.28 -25.04 4.44
N PHE A 353 35.76 -25.29 5.65
CA PHE A 353 37.01 -24.76 6.17
C PHE A 353 37.69 -25.75 7.12
N SER A 354 39.01 -25.61 7.33
CA SER A 354 39.77 -26.41 8.30
C SER A 354 39.38 -26.06 9.73
N LYS A 355 39.25 -27.04 10.64
CA LYS A 355 38.92 -26.77 12.05
C LYS A 355 39.87 -25.77 12.72
N ALA A 356 41.13 -25.73 12.31
CA ALA A 356 42.13 -24.79 12.82
C ALA A 356 41.91 -23.32 12.38
N CYS A 357 40.98 -23.06 11.46
CA CYS A 357 40.57 -21.70 11.10
C CYS A 357 39.48 -21.15 12.04
N ALA A 358 38.78 -22.01 12.79
CA ALA A 358 37.84 -21.53 13.80
C ALA A 358 38.63 -20.84 14.93
N ASP A 359 38.21 -19.62 15.28
CA ASP A 359 38.75 -18.85 16.40
C ASP A 359 40.25 -18.50 16.33
N ARG A 360 40.86 -18.60 15.14
CA ARG A 360 42.28 -18.29 14.95
C ARG A 360 42.61 -16.80 15.15
N TYR A 361 41.72 -15.92 14.70
CA TYR A 361 41.86 -14.48 14.82
C TYR A 361 40.58 -13.89 15.41
N ALA A 362 40.71 -12.99 16.38
CA ALA A 362 39.55 -12.39 17.06
C ALA A 362 38.71 -11.49 16.13
N ASN A 363 39.31 -10.95 15.07
CA ASN A 363 38.67 -10.07 14.10
C ASN A 363 38.22 -10.77 12.81
N ILE A 364 38.36 -12.10 12.70
CA ILE A 364 37.88 -12.87 11.55
C ILE A 364 36.93 -13.98 12.01
N THR A 365 35.68 -13.95 11.53
CA THR A 365 34.68 -14.98 11.78
C THR A 365 34.50 -15.84 10.54
N VAL A 366 34.60 -17.17 10.65
CA VAL A 366 34.40 -18.11 9.52
C VAL A 366 33.13 -18.92 9.74
N LYS A 367 32.18 -18.88 8.80
CA LYS A 367 30.90 -19.59 8.87
C LYS A 367 30.64 -20.43 7.62
N LYS A 368 29.92 -21.56 7.78
CA LYS A 368 29.50 -22.42 6.67
C LYS A 368 28.16 -21.99 6.09
N ILE A 369 28.11 -21.77 4.77
CA ILE A 369 26.93 -21.24 4.07
C ILE A 369 25.64 -22.05 4.31
N PRO A 370 25.59 -23.39 4.14
CA PRO A 370 24.34 -24.11 4.37
C PRO A 370 23.85 -23.97 5.81
N ASN A 371 24.75 -24.08 6.79
CA ASN A 371 24.39 -24.01 8.21
C ASN A 371 23.96 -22.61 8.67
N MET A 372 24.43 -21.55 8.00
CA MET A 372 23.99 -20.18 8.29
C MET A 372 22.55 -19.93 7.87
N LEU A 373 22.12 -20.58 6.78
CA LEU A 373 20.85 -20.33 6.12
C LEU A 373 19.75 -21.27 6.61
N LEU A 374 20.12 -22.52 6.90
CA LEU A 374 19.21 -23.54 7.43
C LEU A 374 18.64 -23.07 8.78
N GLY A 375 17.32 -22.84 8.82
CA GLY A 375 16.61 -22.31 10.00
C GLY A 375 16.30 -20.81 9.95
N ARG A 376 16.92 -20.04 9.04
CA ARG A 376 16.57 -18.62 8.81
C ARG A 376 15.60 -18.42 7.64
N CYS A 377 15.64 -19.32 6.67
CA CYS A 377 14.76 -19.29 5.50
C CYS A 377 14.17 -20.68 5.25
N GLU A 378 12.98 -20.71 4.66
CA GLU A 378 12.41 -21.94 4.11
C GLU A 378 12.84 -22.07 2.63
N PHE A 379 13.34 -23.25 2.26
CA PHE A 379 13.85 -23.53 0.92
C PHE A 379 13.03 -24.63 0.26
N GLY A 380 12.80 -24.52 -1.06
CA GLY A 380 12.18 -25.58 -1.86
C GLY A 380 10.69 -25.85 -1.58
N LYS A 381 9.98 -24.94 -0.91
CA LYS A 381 8.53 -25.04 -0.73
C LYS A 381 7.77 -24.31 -1.84
N GLU A 382 6.66 -24.91 -2.26
CA GLU A 382 5.67 -24.28 -3.13
C GLU A 382 4.62 -23.48 -2.34
N ASP A 383 4.45 -23.80 -1.05
CA ASP A 383 3.50 -23.13 -0.15
C ASP A 383 4.27 -22.48 1.02
N TYR A 384 4.25 -21.14 1.06
CA TYR A 384 5.04 -20.35 2.00
C TYR A 384 4.25 -20.06 3.26
N SER A 385 4.58 -20.76 4.36
CA SER A 385 4.22 -20.35 5.71
C SER A 385 5.34 -19.45 6.24
N LEU A 386 5.15 -18.13 6.12
CA LEU A 386 6.23 -17.16 6.36
C LEU A 386 6.58 -17.04 7.85
N ASN A 387 7.76 -17.54 8.24
CA ASN A 387 8.48 -17.03 9.41
C ASN A 387 9.19 -15.73 8.99
N ILE A 388 8.54 -14.59 9.20
CA ILE A 388 9.12 -13.28 8.88
C ILE A 388 10.14 -12.91 9.96
N VAL A 389 11.43 -13.04 9.66
CA VAL A 389 12.51 -12.44 10.45
C VAL A 389 12.79 -11.06 9.89
N SER A 390 12.47 -10.01 10.64
CA SER A 390 12.77 -8.63 10.26
C SER A 390 14.28 -8.37 10.38
N MET A 391 14.95 -8.15 9.25
CA MET A 391 16.33 -7.67 9.25
C MET A 391 16.36 -6.13 9.30
N PRO A 392 17.32 -5.51 9.99
CA PRO A 392 17.50 -4.05 9.94
C PRO A 392 17.79 -3.59 8.51
N VAL A 393 17.17 -2.50 8.07
CA VAL A 393 17.39 -1.91 6.74
C VAL A 393 17.79 -0.45 6.90
N ASP A 394 18.91 -0.07 6.29
CA ASP A 394 19.32 1.32 6.11
C ASP A 394 18.50 1.95 4.95
N PRO A 395 17.72 3.01 5.22
CA PRO A 395 16.87 3.66 4.21
C PRO A 395 17.65 4.32 3.06
N ASP A 396 18.90 4.76 3.29
CA ASP A 396 19.58 5.70 2.38
C ASP A 396 20.67 5.08 1.49
N ALA A 397 20.86 3.76 1.55
CA ALA A 397 21.90 3.08 0.78
C ALA A 397 21.53 2.91 -0.72
N PRO A 398 22.38 3.35 -1.68
CA PRO A 398 22.24 2.95 -3.09
C PRO A 398 22.63 1.48 -3.23
N GLU A 399 21.75 0.64 -3.76
CA GLU A 399 21.96 -0.81 -3.90
C GLU A 399 22.21 -1.22 -5.37
N PHE A 400 23.23 -2.06 -5.54
CA PHE A 400 23.48 -2.82 -6.75
C PHE A 400 22.43 -3.95 -6.86
N VAL A 401 21.70 -4.01 -7.98
CA VAL A 401 20.78 -5.11 -8.29
C VAL A 401 21.49 -6.02 -9.30
N PRO A 402 22.09 -7.14 -8.87
CA PRO A 402 22.57 -8.13 -9.83
C PRO A 402 21.36 -8.66 -10.62
N ALA A 403 21.52 -8.83 -11.93
CA ALA A 403 20.59 -9.65 -12.68
C ALA A 403 20.53 -11.03 -12.02
N GLY A 404 19.32 -11.51 -11.71
CA GLY A 404 19.15 -12.82 -11.08
C GLY A 404 19.77 -13.94 -11.94
N PRO A 405 20.10 -15.09 -11.34
CA PRO A 405 20.62 -16.21 -12.09
C PRO A 405 19.67 -16.61 -13.23
N PRO A 406 20.18 -16.95 -14.42
CA PRO A 406 19.34 -17.27 -15.57
C PRO A 406 18.39 -18.43 -15.25
N GLU A 407 17.12 -18.28 -15.63
CA GLU A 407 16.17 -19.38 -15.52
C GLU A 407 16.63 -20.53 -16.43
N LYS A 408 16.62 -21.76 -15.90
CA LYS A 408 16.61 -22.94 -16.76
C LYS A 408 15.29 -22.89 -17.50
N THR A 409 15.34 -22.66 -18.81
CA THR A 409 14.20 -22.91 -19.71
C THR A 409 13.75 -24.34 -19.46
N LYS A 410 12.66 -24.51 -18.70
CA LYS A 410 11.95 -25.78 -18.67
C LYS A 410 11.58 -26.03 -20.12
N LYS A 411 12.17 -27.05 -20.77
CA LYS A 411 11.59 -27.61 -21.99
C LYS A 411 10.12 -27.81 -21.66
N LYS A 412 9.23 -27.10 -22.36
CA LYS A 412 7.78 -27.29 -22.26
C LYS A 412 7.53 -28.79 -22.42
N ARG A 413 7.33 -29.48 -21.30
CA ARG A 413 6.47 -30.65 -21.31
C ARG A 413 5.10 -30.04 -21.57
N GLU A 414 4.54 -30.33 -22.73
CA GLU A 414 3.13 -30.07 -22.99
C GLU A 414 2.32 -30.90 -21.98
N SER A 415 2.12 -30.36 -20.79
CA SER A 415 1.07 -30.79 -19.90
C SER A 415 -0.23 -30.22 -20.47
N LYS A 416 -0.96 -31.06 -21.20
CA LYS A 416 -2.39 -30.85 -21.41
C LYS A 416 -3.07 -30.96 -20.04
N GLU A 417 -3.07 -29.88 -19.28
CA GLU A 417 -4.08 -29.67 -18.24
C GLU A 417 -5.16 -28.74 -18.82
N PRO A 418 -6.44 -29.01 -18.55
CA PRO A 418 -7.53 -28.29 -19.18
C PRO A 418 -7.61 -26.86 -18.64
N THR A 419 -7.64 -25.90 -19.55
CA THR A 419 -8.01 -24.52 -19.24
C THR A 419 -9.46 -24.49 -18.79
N LEU A 420 -9.74 -23.80 -17.67
CA LEU A 420 -11.07 -23.74 -17.03
C LEU A 420 -12.14 -23.00 -17.86
N PHE A 421 -11.83 -22.58 -19.09
CA PHE A 421 -12.77 -21.96 -20.02
C PHE A 421 -12.37 -22.33 -21.44
N HIS A 422 -12.98 -23.39 -21.98
CA HIS A 422 -13.11 -23.60 -23.41
C HIS A 422 -14.59 -23.85 -23.69
N THR A 423 -15.30 -22.82 -24.11
CA THR A 423 -16.57 -22.97 -24.82
C THR A 423 -16.22 -23.48 -26.22
N GLY A 424 -16.73 -24.66 -26.55
CA GLY A 424 -16.68 -25.18 -27.91
C GLY A 424 -17.58 -24.35 -28.82
N ASP A 425 -17.07 -24.10 -30.02
CA ASP A 425 -17.87 -23.70 -31.16
C ASP A 425 -18.70 -24.91 -31.64
N GLU A 426 -20.02 -24.75 -31.69
CA GLU A 426 -20.85 -25.15 -32.82
C GLU A 426 -21.75 -23.97 -33.19
#